data_AF-A0A7S2UJ09-F1
#
_entry.id   AF-A0A7S2UJ09-F1
#
_cell.length_a   1.000
_cell.length_b   1.000
_cell.length_c   1.000
_cell.angle_alpha   90.00
_cell.angle_beta   90.00
_cell.angle_gamma   90.00
#
_symmetry.space_group_name_H-M   'P 1'
#
loop_
_entity.id
_entity.type
_entity.pdbx_description
1 polymer ?
#
loop_
_entity_poly.entity_id
_entity_poly.type
_entity_poly.pdbx_seq_one_letter_code
_entity_poly.pdbx_strand_id
1 'polypeptide(L)'
;RYARHRTQNQNQDTGRHTKGAWPLLVLGGVRLATNKGLEYQEHVSEYGVHWNFFFTLAIVWTAAQLLRRHFVPFGFLCVGATLALYQMTLSFYGWQDYIEVAPRTCGEEHFSLGNDFICNMVAANREGILGCIGYLCLHLLSEEIAHYCLWNHTTATKPAETSMVSMRTRVGTAALASWAIHLSLVHVLGIVTSRRSTNASFVTWTLAHNLTILFLFQCAFENTDNDNNNNDDKSCKNHSITRMPPIFEAVNRHGLWVFLIANLLTGAVNLSMDTLHASQTTAFLVLCGYTCTVGGAALLLDRLLSQFRQQGGLPNKNKQN
;
A
#
# COMPACT_ATOMS: atom_id res chain seq x y z
N ARG A 1 -10.64 5.42 -26.99
CA ARG A 1 -9.59 6.44 -26.75
C ARG A 1 -8.85 6.22 -25.43
N TYR A 2 -9.54 5.95 -24.31
CA TYR A 2 -8.94 5.58 -23.01
C TYR A 2 -7.97 4.39 -23.06
N ALA A 3 -8.38 3.26 -23.67
CA ALA A 3 -7.52 2.09 -23.82
C ALA A 3 -6.25 2.33 -24.67
N ARG A 4 -6.34 3.23 -25.68
CA ARG A 4 -5.22 3.57 -26.59
C ARG A 4 -4.16 4.46 -25.94
N HIS A 5 -4.54 5.43 -25.11
CA HIS A 5 -3.56 6.26 -24.38
C HIS A 5 -2.80 5.47 -23.30
N ARG A 6 -3.46 4.49 -22.66
CA ARG A 6 -2.83 3.61 -21.65
C ARG A 6 -1.81 2.65 -22.27
N THR A 7 -2.10 2.09 -23.45
CA THR A 7 -1.18 1.21 -24.19
C THR A 7 0.05 1.95 -24.75
N GLN A 8 -0.10 3.21 -25.16
CA GLN A 8 1.02 4.00 -25.68
C GLN A 8 2.05 4.36 -24.61
N ASN A 9 1.63 4.69 -23.38
CA ASN A 9 2.55 4.95 -22.26
C ASN A 9 3.20 3.67 -21.70
N GLN A 10 2.52 2.51 -21.77
CA GLN A 10 3.07 1.23 -21.26
C GLN A 10 4.26 0.70 -22.09
N ASN A 11 4.34 1.01 -23.38
CA ASN A 11 5.41 0.48 -24.25
C ASN A 11 6.74 1.25 -24.14
N GLN A 12 6.76 2.48 -23.63
CA GLN A 12 8.03 3.22 -23.39
C GLN A 12 8.70 2.88 -22.05
N ASP A 13 8.01 2.16 -21.17
CA ASP A 13 8.38 2.02 -19.76
C ASP A 13 8.93 0.63 -19.40
N THR A 14 8.95 -0.30 -20.37
CA THR A 14 9.24 -1.73 -20.19
C THR A 14 10.64 -2.02 -19.66
N GLY A 15 11.64 -1.18 -19.96
CA GLY A 15 13.00 -1.28 -19.41
C GLY A 15 13.17 -0.72 -17.99
N ARG A 16 12.17 0.00 -17.46
CA ARG A 16 12.13 0.56 -16.10
C ARG A 16 11.36 -0.34 -15.13
N HIS A 17 10.35 -1.06 -15.61
CA HIS A 17 9.49 -1.90 -14.78
C HIS A 17 10.24 -3.10 -14.17
N THR A 18 10.98 -3.90 -14.92
CA THR A 18 11.76 -5.02 -14.34
C THR A 18 12.84 -4.57 -13.34
N LYS A 19 13.26 -3.31 -13.41
CA LYS A 19 14.19 -2.69 -12.44
C LYS A 19 13.51 -2.24 -11.15
N GLY A 20 12.19 -2.12 -11.10
CA GLY A 20 11.42 -1.71 -9.91
C GLY A 20 11.20 -2.83 -8.89
N ALA A 21 11.07 -4.08 -9.35
CA ALA A 21 10.93 -5.23 -8.46
C ALA A 21 12.25 -5.66 -7.81
N TRP A 22 13.39 -5.39 -8.46
CA TRP A 22 14.70 -5.83 -7.98
C TRP A 22 15.08 -5.28 -6.59
N PRO A 23 14.93 -3.97 -6.29
CA PRO A 23 15.15 -3.46 -4.93
C PRO A 23 14.28 -4.16 -3.87
N LEU A 24 13.02 -4.50 -4.21
CA LEU A 24 12.12 -5.19 -3.29
C LEU A 24 12.55 -6.64 -3.04
N LEU A 25 12.98 -7.35 -4.08
CA LEU A 25 13.50 -8.72 -3.95
C LEU A 25 14.79 -8.76 -3.13
N VAL A 26 15.71 -7.81 -3.35
CA VAL A 26 16.93 -7.66 -2.55
C VAL A 26 16.57 -7.37 -1.09
N LEU A 27 15.64 -6.45 -0.85
CA LEU A 27 15.21 -6.09 0.50
C LEU A 27 14.49 -7.25 1.21
N GLY A 28 13.71 -8.03 0.47
CA GLY A 28 13.11 -9.28 0.93
C GLY A 28 14.14 -10.34 1.31
N GLY A 29 15.19 -10.49 0.50
CA GLY A 29 16.32 -11.36 0.79
C GLY A 29 17.11 -10.93 2.03
N VAL A 30 17.42 -9.64 2.15
CA VAL A 30 18.09 -9.07 3.33
C VAL A 30 17.25 -9.30 4.57
N ARG A 31 15.95 -8.99 4.54
CA ARG A 31 15.05 -9.23 5.67
C ARG A 31 14.98 -10.70 6.08
N LEU A 32 14.92 -11.61 5.11
CA LEU A 32 14.93 -13.04 5.40
C LEU A 32 16.24 -13.47 6.07
N ALA A 33 17.37 -12.97 5.57
CA ALA A 33 18.69 -13.26 6.14
C ALA A 33 18.84 -12.67 7.55
N THR A 34 18.41 -11.42 7.79
CA THR A 34 18.48 -10.79 9.10
C THR A 34 17.53 -11.45 10.09
N ASN A 35 16.31 -11.81 9.70
CA ASN A 35 15.36 -12.47 10.59
C ASN A 35 15.83 -13.86 11.00
N LYS A 36 16.41 -14.62 10.08
CA LYS A 36 17.03 -15.92 10.40
C LYS A 36 18.31 -15.79 11.23
N GLY A 37 19.08 -14.71 11.04
CA GLY A 37 20.33 -14.47 11.77
C GLY A 37 20.17 -13.82 13.15
N LEU A 38 19.05 -13.13 13.40
CA LEU A 38 18.77 -12.41 14.66
C LEU A 38 17.74 -13.12 15.55
N GLU A 39 17.33 -14.36 15.21
CA GLU A 39 16.25 -15.11 15.90
C GLU A 39 15.00 -14.25 16.15
N TYR A 40 14.64 -13.45 15.14
CA TYR A 40 13.55 -12.51 15.25
C TYR A 40 12.21 -13.25 15.36
N GLN A 41 11.38 -12.85 16.33
CA GLN A 41 10.05 -13.42 16.59
C GLN A 41 9.05 -12.97 15.50
N GLU A 42 9.19 -13.49 14.28
CA GLU A 42 8.17 -13.32 13.24
C GLU A 42 7.06 -14.34 13.47
N HIS A 43 5.82 -13.86 13.64
CA HIS A 43 4.66 -14.75 13.62
C HIS A 43 4.59 -15.40 12.24
N VAL A 44 5.08 -16.63 12.14
CA VAL A 44 5.07 -17.48 10.93
C VAL A 44 3.68 -17.53 10.28
N SER A 45 2.64 -17.33 11.09
CA SER A 45 1.25 -17.25 10.67
C SER A 45 0.86 -15.98 9.90
N GLU A 46 1.74 -14.99 9.70
CA GLU A 46 1.44 -13.83 8.86
C GLU A 46 1.71 -14.10 7.37
N TYR A 47 2.91 -14.57 7.03
CA TYR A 47 3.33 -14.75 5.64
C TYR A 47 3.81 -16.17 5.33
N GLY A 48 4.29 -16.91 6.33
CA GLY A 48 4.94 -18.21 6.15
C GLY A 48 6.32 -18.27 6.80
N VAL A 49 6.99 -19.41 6.65
CA VAL A 49 8.31 -19.67 7.24
C VAL A 49 9.45 -18.98 6.49
N HIS A 50 9.32 -18.82 5.18
CA HIS A 50 10.34 -18.27 4.29
C HIS A 50 9.83 -17.09 3.44
N TRP A 51 8.58 -16.71 3.64
CA TRP A 51 7.93 -15.64 2.90
C TRP A 51 7.84 -14.38 3.75
N ASN A 52 7.88 -13.22 3.10
CA ASN A 52 7.71 -11.95 3.78
C ASN A 52 6.97 -10.95 2.88
N PHE A 53 6.60 -9.81 3.46
CA PHE A 53 5.87 -8.73 2.79
C PHE A 53 6.52 -8.28 1.46
N PHE A 54 7.85 -8.24 1.36
CA PHE A 54 8.52 -7.79 0.15
C PHE A 54 8.33 -8.76 -1.03
N PHE A 55 8.33 -10.07 -0.77
CA PHE A 55 8.03 -11.07 -1.78
C PHE A 55 6.58 -10.97 -2.26
N THR A 56 5.63 -10.80 -1.33
CA THR A 56 4.23 -10.50 -1.67
C THR A 56 4.14 -9.26 -2.55
N LEU A 57 4.80 -8.16 -2.18
CA LEU A 57 4.75 -6.92 -2.95
C LEU A 57 5.35 -7.08 -4.35
N ALA A 58 6.48 -7.77 -4.48
CA ALA A 58 7.12 -8.02 -5.77
C ALA A 58 6.22 -8.85 -6.72
N ILE A 59 5.55 -9.87 -6.19
CA ILE A 59 4.62 -10.72 -6.95
C ILE A 59 3.36 -9.95 -7.33
N VAL A 60 2.72 -9.28 -6.37
CA VAL A 60 1.50 -8.49 -6.62
C VAL A 60 1.76 -7.43 -7.68
N TRP A 61 2.87 -6.71 -7.56
CA TRP A 61 3.25 -5.67 -8.51
C TRP A 61 3.50 -6.25 -9.91
N THR A 62 4.26 -7.34 -10.02
CA THR A 62 4.53 -8.00 -11.32
C THR A 62 3.24 -8.56 -11.94
N ALA A 63 2.41 -9.23 -11.14
CA ALA A 63 1.15 -9.82 -11.58
C ALA A 63 0.17 -8.74 -12.07
N ALA A 64 0.04 -7.62 -11.36
CA ALA A 64 -0.81 -6.50 -11.76
C ALA A 64 -0.41 -5.94 -13.13
N GLN A 65 0.90 -5.79 -13.38
CA GLN A 65 1.42 -5.29 -14.65
C GLN A 65 1.16 -6.28 -15.80
N LEU A 66 1.34 -7.59 -15.56
CA LEU A 66 1.04 -8.63 -16.54
C LEU A 66 -0.45 -8.71 -16.86
N LEU A 67 -1.30 -8.72 -15.84
CA LEU A 67 -2.75 -8.72 -16.01
C LEU A 67 -3.21 -7.53 -16.85
N ARG A 68 -2.71 -6.33 -16.53
CA ARG A 68 -3.02 -5.13 -17.33
C ARG A 68 -2.47 -5.15 -18.74
N ARG A 69 -1.38 -5.86 -19.01
CA ARG A 69 -0.84 -5.95 -20.38
C ARG A 69 -1.71 -6.85 -21.24
N HIS A 70 -2.19 -7.95 -20.68
CA HIS A 70 -2.85 -9.01 -21.44
C HIS A 70 -4.38 -8.94 -21.39
N PHE A 71 -4.97 -8.42 -20.32
CA PHE A 71 -6.41 -8.38 -20.09
C PHE A 71 -6.87 -6.92 -19.94
N VAL A 72 -7.11 -6.24 -21.06
CA VAL A 72 -7.68 -4.88 -21.08
C VAL A 72 -9.02 -4.91 -21.81
N PRO A 73 -10.10 -4.34 -21.23
CA PRO A 73 -10.14 -3.58 -19.98
C PRO A 73 -10.36 -4.46 -18.72
N PHE A 74 -9.52 -4.28 -17.70
CA PHE A 74 -9.71 -4.85 -16.37
C PHE A 74 -10.40 -3.81 -15.46
N GLY A 75 -11.73 -3.73 -15.53
CA GLY A 75 -12.51 -2.76 -14.76
C GLY A 75 -12.93 -3.28 -13.37
N PHE A 76 -13.60 -2.42 -12.58
CA PHE A 76 -14.15 -2.75 -11.26
C PHE A 76 -14.88 -4.10 -11.20
N LEU A 77 -15.69 -4.42 -12.21
CA LEU A 77 -16.44 -5.67 -12.26
C LEU A 77 -15.53 -6.90 -12.35
N CYS A 78 -14.47 -6.85 -13.16
CA CYS A 78 -13.53 -7.95 -13.31
C CYS A 78 -12.77 -8.20 -12.00
N VAL A 79 -12.25 -7.13 -11.38
CA VAL A 79 -11.53 -7.24 -10.10
C VAL A 79 -12.48 -7.73 -8.99
N GLY A 80 -13.69 -7.18 -8.94
CA GLY A 80 -14.73 -7.59 -7.99
C GLY A 80 -15.14 -9.06 -8.16
N ALA A 81 -15.26 -9.54 -9.40
CA ALA A 81 -15.54 -10.95 -9.68
C ALA A 81 -14.39 -11.86 -9.26
N THR A 82 -13.12 -11.47 -9.48
CA THR A 82 -11.96 -12.21 -8.98
C THR A 82 -11.94 -12.28 -7.46
N LEU A 83 -12.22 -11.15 -6.79
CA LEU A 83 -12.28 -11.12 -5.32
C LEU A 83 -13.44 -11.96 -4.77
N ALA A 84 -14.60 -11.92 -5.43
CA ALA A 84 -15.75 -12.75 -5.07
C ALA A 84 -15.44 -14.24 -5.27
N LEU A 85 -14.81 -14.62 -6.38
CA LEU A 85 -14.39 -15.99 -6.63
C LEU A 85 -13.39 -16.47 -5.58
N TYR A 86 -12.40 -15.64 -5.24
CA TYR A 86 -11.46 -15.93 -4.17
C TYR A 86 -12.17 -16.10 -2.81
N GLN A 87 -13.15 -15.25 -2.51
CA GLN A 87 -13.94 -15.40 -1.29
C GLN A 87 -14.79 -16.68 -1.31
N MET A 88 -15.31 -17.09 -2.45
CA MET A 88 -16.05 -18.36 -2.59
C MET A 88 -15.15 -19.57 -2.35
N THR A 89 -13.89 -19.55 -2.82
CA THR A 89 -12.94 -20.64 -2.52
C THR A 89 -12.60 -20.70 -1.04
N LEU A 90 -12.41 -19.54 -0.39
CA LEU A 90 -12.22 -19.45 1.06
C LEU A 90 -13.41 -20.02 1.85
N SER A 91 -14.64 -19.67 1.47
CA SER A 91 -15.84 -20.02 2.23
C SER A 91 -16.36 -21.45 1.97
N PHE A 92 -16.30 -21.95 0.73
CA PHE A 92 -16.95 -23.22 0.36
C PHE A 92 -15.97 -24.38 0.13
N TYR A 93 -14.70 -24.09 -0.17
CA TYR A 93 -13.72 -25.11 -0.55
C TYR A 93 -12.64 -25.32 0.52
N GLY A 94 -12.84 -24.80 1.74
CA GLY A 94 -11.93 -24.99 2.87
C GLY A 94 -10.59 -24.26 2.75
N TRP A 95 -10.43 -23.33 1.81
CA TRP A 95 -9.17 -22.60 1.64
C TRP A 95 -8.88 -21.69 2.84
N GLN A 96 -9.91 -21.19 3.51
CA GLN A 96 -9.76 -20.42 4.74
C GLN A 96 -9.06 -21.25 5.82
N ASP A 97 -9.58 -22.44 6.12
CA ASP A 97 -9.00 -23.34 7.12
C ASP A 97 -7.61 -23.84 6.69
N TYR A 98 -7.43 -24.08 5.39
CA TYR A 98 -6.13 -24.45 4.85
C TYR A 98 -5.09 -23.36 5.12
N ILE A 99 -5.40 -22.10 4.83
CA ILE A 99 -4.49 -20.97 5.08
C ILE A 99 -4.23 -20.83 6.58
N GLU A 100 -5.28 -20.84 7.41
CA GLU A 100 -5.16 -20.41 8.80
C GLU A 100 -4.68 -21.48 9.76
N VAL A 101 -4.99 -22.76 9.51
CA VAL A 101 -4.84 -23.85 10.50
C VAL A 101 -4.02 -25.05 10.01
N ALA A 102 -3.97 -25.32 8.70
CA ALA A 102 -3.38 -26.58 8.21
C ALA A 102 -1.91 -26.83 8.66
N PRO A 103 -1.43 -28.08 8.60
CA PRO A 103 -0.01 -28.37 8.83
C PRO A 103 0.89 -27.68 7.80
N ARG A 104 2.11 -27.30 8.20
CA ARG A 104 3.09 -26.63 7.32
C ARG A 104 3.88 -27.60 6.42
N THR A 105 3.61 -28.89 6.55
CA THR A 105 4.17 -29.96 5.74
C THR A 105 3.06 -30.68 5.02
N CYS A 106 3.33 -31.14 3.81
CA CYS A 106 2.43 -32.05 3.12
C CYS A 106 2.51 -33.42 3.80
N GLY A 107 1.36 -33.99 4.17
CA GLY A 107 1.31 -35.31 4.82
C GLY A 107 1.79 -36.42 3.88
N GLU A 108 2.32 -37.51 4.46
CA GLU A 108 2.95 -38.62 3.74
C GLU A 108 1.97 -39.50 2.91
N GLU A 109 0.65 -39.25 2.96
CA GLU A 109 -0.35 -40.19 2.42
C GLU A 109 -0.86 -39.91 0.99
N HIS A 110 -0.51 -38.81 0.34
CA HIS A 110 -0.98 -38.54 -1.03
C HIS A 110 0.17 -38.42 -2.04
N PHE A 111 0.45 -39.57 -2.67
CA PHE A 111 1.03 -39.70 -4.01
C PHE A 111 2.40 -39.02 -4.21
N SER A 112 3.43 -39.78 -3.83
CA SER A 112 4.85 -39.49 -4.09
C SER A 112 5.13 -39.44 -5.59
N LEU A 113 4.94 -38.26 -6.18
CA LEU A 113 5.45 -37.92 -7.50
C LEU A 113 6.45 -36.77 -7.36
N GLY A 114 7.58 -37.05 -6.68
CA GLY A 114 8.84 -36.29 -6.77
C GLY A 114 8.85 -34.82 -6.32
N ASN A 115 7.74 -34.26 -5.84
CA ASN A 115 7.57 -32.83 -5.57
C ASN A 115 7.44 -32.48 -4.06
N ASP A 116 7.90 -33.35 -3.16
CA ASP A 116 7.78 -33.15 -1.71
C ASP A 116 8.43 -31.83 -1.25
N PHE A 117 9.53 -31.42 -1.89
CA PHE A 117 10.17 -30.13 -1.61
C PHE A 117 9.27 -28.94 -1.98
N ILE A 118 8.69 -28.94 -3.19
CA ILE A 118 7.83 -27.84 -3.66
C ILE A 118 6.55 -27.81 -2.83
N CYS A 119 5.98 -28.99 -2.55
CA CYS A 119 4.78 -29.11 -1.73
C CYS A 119 5.02 -28.54 -0.32
N ASN A 120 6.08 -28.97 0.35
CA ASN A 120 6.44 -28.46 1.68
C ASN A 120 6.77 -26.96 1.65
N MET A 121 7.43 -26.46 0.61
CA MET A 121 7.69 -25.03 0.46
C MET A 121 6.38 -24.23 0.30
N VAL A 122 5.43 -24.71 -0.49
CA VAL A 122 4.11 -24.07 -0.64
C VAL A 122 3.32 -24.15 0.65
N ALA A 123 3.25 -25.32 1.29
CA ALA A 123 2.54 -25.52 2.56
C ALA A 123 3.11 -24.65 3.70
N ALA A 124 4.43 -24.45 3.73
CA ALA A 124 5.11 -23.61 4.70
C ALA A 124 4.91 -22.10 4.46
N ASN A 125 4.50 -21.69 3.25
CA ASN A 125 4.35 -20.29 2.84
C ASN A 125 2.96 -19.96 2.28
N ARG A 126 1.97 -20.81 2.57
CA ARG A 126 0.63 -20.75 1.97
C ARG A 126 -0.09 -19.45 2.29
N GLU A 127 0.14 -18.87 3.47
CA GLU A 127 -0.48 -17.61 3.90
C GLU A 127 -0.05 -16.48 2.95
N GLY A 128 1.26 -16.35 2.72
CA GLY A 128 1.82 -15.36 1.80
C GLY A 128 1.48 -15.62 0.34
N ILE A 129 1.52 -16.88 -0.12
CA ILE A 129 1.28 -17.25 -1.52
C ILE A 129 -0.20 -17.08 -1.88
N LEU A 130 -1.11 -17.72 -1.14
CA LEU A 130 -2.55 -17.64 -1.43
C LEU A 130 -3.08 -16.23 -1.14
N GLY A 131 -2.53 -15.57 -0.12
CA GLY A 131 -2.86 -14.18 0.19
C GLY A 131 -2.46 -13.17 -0.90
N CYS A 132 -1.57 -13.54 -1.83
CA CYS A 132 -1.25 -12.68 -2.99
C CYS A 132 -2.49 -12.40 -3.85
N ILE A 133 -3.49 -13.29 -3.88
CA ILE A 133 -4.72 -13.09 -4.66
C ILE A 133 -5.54 -11.93 -4.07
N GLY A 134 -5.72 -11.93 -2.74
CA GLY A 134 -6.41 -10.85 -2.03
C GLY A 134 -5.66 -9.52 -2.15
N TYR A 135 -4.34 -9.53 -1.97
CA TYR A 135 -3.50 -8.34 -2.16
C TYR A 135 -3.49 -7.82 -3.60
N LEU A 136 -3.53 -8.71 -4.60
CA LEU A 136 -3.65 -8.33 -6.01
C LEU A 136 -4.98 -7.61 -6.27
N CYS A 137 -6.08 -8.15 -5.74
CA CYS A 137 -7.39 -7.50 -5.83
C CYS A 137 -7.38 -6.13 -5.12
N LEU A 138 -6.79 -6.05 -3.94
CA LEU A 138 -6.63 -4.78 -3.20
C LEU A 138 -5.86 -3.74 -4.03
N HIS A 139 -4.73 -4.14 -4.63
CA HIS A 139 -3.93 -3.26 -5.48
C HIS A 139 -4.71 -2.77 -6.70
N LEU A 140 -5.35 -3.67 -7.45
CA LEU A 140 -6.08 -3.34 -8.66
C LEU A 140 -7.33 -2.49 -8.36
N LEU A 141 -8.08 -2.80 -7.30
CA LEU A 141 -9.22 -1.97 -6.85
C LEU A 141 -8.74 -0.57 -6.46
N SER A 142 -7.66 -0.48 -5.68
CA SER A 142 -7.11 0.83 -5.26
C SER A 142 -6.73 1.69 -6.47
N GLU A 143 -6.15 1.10 -7.51
CA GLU A 143 -5.81 1.81 -8.73
C GLU A 143 -7.05 2.26 -9.52
N GLU A 144 -8.07 1.40 -9.66
CA GLU A 144 -9.32 1.79 -10.35
C GLU A 144 -10.06 2.90 -9.58
N ILE A 145 -10.05 2.87 -8.24
CA ILE A 145 -10.57 3.97 -7.41
C ILE A 145 -9.73 5.23 -7.62
N ALA A 146 -8.40 5.13 -7.63
CA ALA A 146 -7.53 6.28 -7.88
C ALA A 146 -7.77 6.90 -9.27
N HIS A 147 -7.96 6.08 -10.31
CA HIS A 147 -8.32 6.58 -11.64
C HIS A 147 -9.68 7.25 -11.68
N TYR A 148 -10.69 6.67 -11.03
CA TYR A 148 -12.03 7.22 -10.95
C TYR A 148 -12.07 8.54 -10.16
N CYS A 149 -11.42 8.57 -8.99
CA CYS A 149 -11.47 9.69 -8.04
C CYS A 149 -10.47 10.80 -8.38
N LEU A 150 -9.22 10.47 -8.69
CA LEU A 150 -8.10 11.42 -8.77
C LEU A 150 -7.76 11.79 -10.22
N TRP A 151 -7.72 10.80 -11.12
CA TRP A 151 -7.18 10.97 -12.48
C TRP A 151 -8.22 11.20 -13.57
N ASN A 152 -9.48 11.35 -13.18
CA ASN A 152 -10.56 11.60 -14.12
C ASN A 152 -10.49 13.07 -14.59
N HIS A 153 -9.57 13.33 -15.53
CA HIS A 153 -9.40 14.58 -16.25
C HIS A 153 -10.64 14.83 -17.12
N THR A 154 -11.76 15.21 -16.50
CA THR A 154 -12.82 15.89 -17.22
C THR A 154 -12.35 17.30 -17.53
N THR A 155 -11.58 17.38 -18.63
CA THR A 155 -11.48 18.50 -19.58
C THR A 155 -11.10 19.87 -19.02
N ALA A 156 -10.14 20.52 -19.68
CA ALA A 156 -9.53 21.81 -19.39
C ALA A 156 -10.50 23.04 -19.36
N THR A 157 -11.76 22.87 -18.98
CA THR A 157 -12.83 23.87 -19.06
C THR A 157 -13.53 24.15 -17.73
N LYS A 158 -13.30 23.36 -16.67
CA LYS A 158 -13.90 23.61 -15.35
C LYS A 158 -12.97 24.42 -14.44
N PRO A 159 -13.50 25.39 -13.66
CA PRO A 159 -12.71 26.09 -12.65
C PRO A 159 -12.17 25.12 -11.59
N ALA A 160 -10.97 25.43 -11.07
CA ALA A 160 -10.21 24.55 -10.18
C ALA A 160 -10.98 24.11 -8.92
N GLU A 161 -11.77 25.03 -8.36
CA GLU A 161 -12.61 24.80 -7.17
C GLU A 161 -13.68 23.73 -7.42
N THR A 162 -14.39 23.80 -8.55
CA THR A 162 -15.41 22.80 -8.92
C THR A 162 -14.80 21.42 -9.18
N SER A 163 -13.54 21.37 -9.65
CA SER A 163 -12.80 20.12 -9.83
C SER A 163 -12.45 19.47 -8.49
N MET A 164 -11.97 20.24 -7.51
CA MET A 164 -11.64 19.75 -6.17
C MET A 164 -12.89 19.25 -5.41
N VAL A 165 -13.99 20.00 -5.44
CA VAL A 165 -15.25 19.56 -4.82
C VAL A 165 -15.75 18.26 -5.46
N SER A 166 -15.67 18.14 -6.79
CA SER A 166 -16.06 16.91 -7.48
C SER A 166 -15.18 15.72 -7.10
N MET A 167 -13.86 15.92 -6.99
CA MET A 167 -12.91 14.90 -6.53
C MET A 167 -13.22 14.44 -5.11
N ARG A 168 -13.43 15.38 -4.19
CA ARG A 168 -13.79 15.11 -2.79
C ARG A 168 -15.07 14.30 -2.67
N THR A 169 -16.11 14.71 -3.41
CA THR A 169 -17.37 13.95 -3.44
C THR A 169 -17.16 12.53 -3.95
N ARG A 170 -16.34 12.32 -5.00
CA ARG A 170 -16.01 10.97 -5.49
C ARG A 170 -15.25 10.13 -4.46
N VAL A 171 -14.28 10.70 -3.75
CA VAL A 171 -13.55 9.97 -2.69
C VAL A 171 -14.48 9.63 -1.53
N GLY A 172 -15.31 10.58 -1.09
CA GLY A 172 -16.29 10.36 -0.02
C GLY A 172 -17.32 9.29 -0.36
N THR A 173 -17.87 9.31 -1.59
CA THR A 173 -18.80 8.26 -2.04
C THR A 173 -18.12 6.90 -2.16
N ALA A 174 -16.89 6.84 -2.65
CA ALA A 174 -16.12 5.59 -2.69
C ALA A 174 -15.81 5.04 -1.29
N ALA A 175 -15.51 5.91 -0.32
CA ALA A 175 -15.30 5.52 1.08
C ALA A 175 -16.59 4.94 1.69
N LEU A 176 -17.72 5.62 1.53
CA LEU A 176 -19.03 5.15 2.01
C LEU A 176 -19.44 3.83 1.36
N ALA A 177 -19.24 3.69 0.05
CA ALA A 177 -19.51 2.44 -0.67
C ALA A 177 -18.63 1.29 -0.14
N SER A 178 -17.33 1.54 0.09
CA SER A 178 -16.41 0.53 0.64
C SER A 178 -16.81 0.10 2.05
N TRP A 179 -17.24 1.05 2.90
CA TRP A 179 -17.79 0.75 4.23
C TRP A 179 -19.08 -0.06 4.16
N ALA A 180 -20.01 0.31 3.27
CA ALA A 180 -21.26 -0.43 3.09
C ALA A 180 -21.01 -1.88 2.65
N ILE A 181 -20.10 -2.09 1.70
CA ILE A 181 -19.70 -3.43 1.25
C ILE A 181 -19.06 -4.21 2.40
N HIS A 182 -18.11 -3.61 3.12
CA HIS A 182 -17.45 -4.25 4.26
C HIS A 182 -18.46 -4.68 5.33
N LEU A 183 -19.35 -3.76 5.74
CA LEU A 183 -20.37 -4.05 6.75
C LEU A 183 -21.34 -5.13 6.28
N SER A 184 -21.69 -5.16 4.99
CA SER A 184 -22.52 -6.22 4.40
C SER A 184 -21.81 -7.58 4.46
N LEU A 185 -20.52 -7.64 4.11
CA LEU A 185 -19.74 -8.87 4.19
C LEU A 185 -19.67 -9.41 5.62
N VAL A 186 -19.46 -8.54 6.61
CA VAL A 186 -19.32 -8.95 8.02
C VAL A 186 -20.68 -9.30 8.65
N HIS A 187 -21.68 -8.42 8.54
CA HIS A 187 -22.93 -8.55 9.30
C HIS A 187 -24.02 -9.33 8.56
N VAL A 188 -24.06 -9.28 7.22
CA VAL A 188 -25.08 -10.00 6.44
C VAL A 188 -24.57 -11.38 6.03
N LEU A 189 -23.31 -11.48 5.59
CA LEU A 189 -22.71 -12.74 5.12
C LEU A 189 -21.87 -13.47 6.18
N GLY A 190 -21.66 -12.87 7.36
CA GLY A 190 -20.91 -13.51 8.45
C GLY A 190 -19.42 -13.72 8.17
N ILE A 191 -18.85 -13.01 7.17
CA ILE A 191 -17.46 -13.19 6.76
C ILE A 191 -16.55 -12.39 7.71
N VAL A 192 -16.01 -13.07 8.72
CA VAL A 192 -15.05 -12.49 9.69
C VAL A 192 -13.85 -11.92 8.95
N THR A 193 -13.38 -10.74 9.36
CA THR A 193 -12.24 -10.07 8.73
C THR A 193 -10.93 -10.78 9.08
N SER A 194 -10.20 -11.26 8.08
CA SER A 194 -8.91 -11.91 8.28
C SER A 194 -7.82 -11.31 7.40
N ARG A 195 -6.81 -10.72 8.06
CA ARG A 195 -5.57 -10.27 7.41
C ARG A 195 -4.72 -11.47 6.94
N ARG A 196 -4.77 -12.60 7.64
CA ARG A 196 -3.96 -13.80 7.34
C ARG A 196 -4.36 -14.40 5.98
N SER A 197 -5.65 -14.54 5.72
CA SER A 197 -6.15 -15.01 4.41
C SER A 197 -6.39 -13.89 3.41
N THR A 198 -6.21 -12.62 3.80
CA THR A 198 -6.45 -11.44 2.95
C THR A 198 -7.83 -11.47 2.28
N ASN A 199 -8.83 -11.87 3.05
CA ASN A 199 -10.15 -12.15 2.53
C ASN A 199 -10.90 -10.89 2.06
N ALA A 200 -12.07 -11.06 1.45
CA ALA A 200 -12.81 -9.94 0.87
C ALA A 200 -13.21 -8.88 1.91
N SER A 201 -13.56 -9.29 3.13
CA SER A 201 -13.88 -8.36 4.22
C SER A 201 -12.66 -7.55 4.65
N PHE A 202 -11.46 -8.14 4.68
CA PHE A 202 -10.19 -7.43 4.91
C PHE A 202 -9.85 -6.44 3.78
N VAL A 203 -9.99 -6.86 2.52
CA VAL A 203 -9.71 -5.99 1.36
C VAL A 203 -10.62 -4.75 1.38
N THR A 204 -11.92 -4.94 1.59
CA THR A 204 -12.91 -3.86 1.63
C THR A 204 -12.74 -2.96 2.85
N TRP A 205 -12.41 -3.54 4.02
CA TRP A 205 -12.07 -2.77 5.22
C TRP A 205 -10.86 -1.86 5.01
N THR A 206 -9.82 -2.40 4.38
CA THR A 206 -8.58 -1.68 4.09
C THR A 206 -8.83 -0.52 3.11
N LEU A 207 -9.61 -0.76 2.05
CA LEU A 207 -10.03 0.28 1.11
C LEU A 207 -10.83 1.37 1.84
N ALA A 208 -11.81 0.98 2.65
CA ALA A 208 -12.66 1.91 3.38
C ALA A 208 -11.85 2.84 4.30
N HIS A 209 -10.92 2.31 5.10
CA HIS A 209 -10.06 3.11 5.97
C HIS A 209 -9.18 4.10 5.19
N ASN A 210 -8.48 3.62 4.15
CA ASN A 210 -7.58 4.47 3.39
C ASN A 210 -8.33 5.59 2.65
N LEU A 211 -9.52 5.31 2.11
CA LEU A 211 -10.36 6.32 1.47
C LEU A 211 -10.95 7.31 2.46
N THR A 212 -11.34 6.86 3.66
CA THR A 212 -11.76 7.77 4.73
C THR A 212 -10.62 8.71 5.13
N ILE A 213 -9.40 8.22 5.31
CA ILE A 213 -8.23 9.06 5.63
C ILE A 213 -7.97 10.07 4.50
N LEU A 214 -8.01 9.64 3.25
CA LEU A 214 -7.83 10.52 2.09
C LEU A 214 -8.92 11.61 2.02
N PHE A 215 -10.17 11.25 2.29
CA PHE A 215 -11.29 12.20 2.37
C PHE A 215 -11.07 13.23 3.49
N LEU A 216 -10.67 12.78 4.69
CA LEU A 216 -10.40 13.66 5.82
C LEU A 216 -9.26 14.64 5.53
N PHE A 217 -8.19 14.18 4.86
CA PHE A 217 -7.12 15.08 4.43
C PHE A 217 -7.63 16.15 3.46
N GLN A 218 -8.45 15.79 2.47
CA GLN A 218 -9.01 16.76 1.53
C GLN A 218 -9.89 17.80 2.25
N CYS A 219 -10.71 17.39 3.21
CA CYS A 219 -11.52 18.31 4.01
C CYS A 219 -10.66 19.25 4.88
N ALA A 220 -9.58 18.75 5.48
CA ALA A 220 -8.73 19.54 6.37
C ALA A 220 -7.96 20.66 5.63
N PHE A 221 -7.48 20.38 4.42
CA PHE A 221 -6.69 21.37 3.65
C PHE A 221 -7.54 22.48 3.05
N GLU A 222 -8.79 22.21 2.66
CA GLU A 222 -9.70 23.23 2.12
C GLU A 222 -10.12 24.27 3.17
N ASN A 223 -10.37 23.84 4.41
CA ASN A 223 -10.69 24.76 5.50
C ASN A 223 -9.54 25.75 5.78
N THR A 224 -8.30 25.29 5.61
CA THR A 224 -7.10 26.13 5.80
C THR A 224 -6.96 27.19 4.68
N ASP A 225 -7.33 26.85 3.45
CA ASP A 225 -7.29 27.78 2.31
C ASP A 225 -8.40 28.85 2.40
N ASN A 226 -9.59 28.49 2.89
CA ASN A 226 -10.71 29.42 3.07
C ASN A 226 -10.46 30.43 4.20
N ASP A 227 -9.88 30.01 5.34
CA ASP A 227 -9.59 30.91 6.46
C ASP A 227 -8.49 31.94 6.13
N ASN A 228 -7.49 31.55 5.33
CA ASN A 228 -6.42 32.46 4.91
C ASN A 228 -6.90 33.49 3.88
N ASN A 229 -7.80 33.13 2.97
CA ASN A 229 -8.35 34.05 1.97
C ASN A 229 -9.22 35.17 2.58
N ASN A 230 -9.75 34.97 3.79
CA ASN A 230 -10.55 35.99 4.47
C ASN A 230 -9.69 37.04 5.20
N ASN A 231 -8.39 36.81 5.39
CA ASN A 231 -7.53 37.63 6.23
C ASN A 231 -6.47 38.48 5.48
N ASP A 232 -6.24 38.27 4.17
CA ASP A 232 -5.18 38.98 3.44
C ASP A 232 -5.62 39.71 2.16
N ASP A 233 -5.06 40.91 1.97
CA ASP A 233 -5.25 41.80 0.82
C ASP A 233 -5.03 41.12 -0.54
N LYS A 234 -5.93 41.45 -1.49
CA LYS A 234 -6.09 40.85 -2.84
C LYS A 234 -4.90 41.02 -3.82
N SER A 235 -3.68 41.35 -3.38
CA SER A 235 -2.60 41.79 -4.29
C SER A 235 -1.71 40.66 -4.86
N CYS A 236 -1.61 39.47 -4.23
CA CYS A 236 -0.69 38.42 -4.70
C CYS A 236 -1.42 37.13 -5.08
N LYS A 237 -2.23 37.18 -6.14
CA LYS A 237 -3.02 36.05 -6.68
C LYS A 237 -2.27 35.06 -7.58
N ASN A 238 -0.95 34.96 -7.47
CA ASN A 238 -0.19 33.99 -8.26
C ASN A 238 0.36 32.88 -7.37
N HIS A 239 -0.33 31.73 -7.47
CA HIS A 239 0.06 30.40 -7.00
C HIS A 239 -0.30 30.08 -5.54
N SER A 240 -1.61 29.92 -5.28
CA SER A 240 -2.10 29.15 -4.13
C SER A 240 -1.70 27.67 -4.29
N ILE A 241 -0.44 27.37 -3.98
CA ILE A 241 -0.01 26.01 -3.70
C ILE A 241 -0.73 25.63 -2.42
N THR A 242 -1.68 24.70 -2.51
CA THR A 242 -2.25 24.00 -1.35
C THR A 242 -1.10 23.59 -0.44
N ARG A 243 -0.98 24.23 0.74
CA ARG A 243 0.19 24.02 1.62
C ARG A 243 0.12 22.63 2.23
N MET A 244 0.67 21.65 1.51
CA MET A 244 0.84 20.30 2.04
C MET A 244 1.83 20.35 3.22
N PRO A 245 1.56 19.71 4.36
CA PRO A 245 2.44 19.77 5.50
C PRO A 245 3.82 19.23 5.13
N PRO A 246 4.93 19.85 5.60
CA PRO A 246 6.28 19.50 5.17
C PRO A 246 6.63 18.02 5.37
N ILE A 247 6.04 17.38 6.39
CA ILE A 247 6.25 15.96 6.66
C ILE A 247 5.74 15.06 5.53
N PHE A 248 4.62 15.40 4.88
CA PHE A 248 4.12 14.63 3.74
C PHE A 248 5.05 14.76 2.54
N GLU A 249 5.57 15.96 2.29
CA GLU A 249 6.53 16.17 1.20
C GLU A 249 7.84 15.42 1.47
N ALA A 250 8.37 15.51 2.69
CA ALA A 250 9.59 14.82 3.09
C ALA A 250 9.45 13.29 2.95
N VAL A 251 8.35 12.72 3.45
CA VAL A 251 8.07 11.28 3.35
C VAL A 251 7.87 10.85 1.90
N ASN A 252 7.12 11.61 1.08
CA ASN A 252 6.88 11.27 -0.32
C ASN A 252 8.18 11.34 -1.15
N ARG A 253 9.05 12.32 -0.86
CA ARG A 253 10.33 12.49 -1.56
C ARG A 253 11.36 11.42 -1.19
N HIS A 254 11.38 10.99 0.07
CA HIS A 254 12.37 10.06 0.60
C HIS A 254 11.79 8.72 1.08
N GLY A 255 10.71 8.26 0.44
CA GLY A 255 9.93 7.10 0.89
C GLY A 255 10.75 5.84 1.17
N LEU A 256 11.72 5.50 0.31
CA LEU A 256 12.58 4.33 0.53
C LEU A 256 13.44 4.46 1.80
N TRP A 257 14.04 5.63 2.03
CA TRP A 257 14.88 5.86 3.20
C TRP A 257 14.08 5.89 4.49
N VAL A 258 12.93 6.58 4.49
CA VAL A 258 12.00 6.60 5.62
C VAL A 258 11.52 5.19 5.92
N PHE A 259 11.23 4.39 4.89
CA PHE A 259 10.86 2.99 5.02
C PHE A 259 11.97 2.15 5.68
N LEU A 260 13.23 2.31 5.27
CA LEU A 260 14.35 1.58 5.87
C LEU A 260 14.57 1.98 7.34
N ILE A 261 14.52 3.28 7.65
CA ILE A 261 14.62 3.79 9.03
C ILE A 261 13.50 3.21 9.89
N ALA A 262 12.27 3.21 9.39
CA ALA A 262 11.11 2.64 10.09
C ALA A 262 11.29 1.14 10.39
N ASN A 263 11.75 0.34 9.41
CA ASN A 263 12.00 -1.08 9.63
C ASN A 263 13.13 -1.34 10.64
N LEU A 264 14.21 -0.56 10.58
CA LEU A 264 15.31 -0.66 11.55
C LEU A 264 14.85 -0.30 12.96
N LEU A 265 14.10 0.79 13.11
CA LEU A 265 13.54 1.20 14.40
C LEU A 265 12.53 0.19 14.95
N THR A 266 11.73 -0.44 14.09
CA THR A 266 10.82 -1.52 14.51
C THR A 266 11.60 -2.70 15.06
N GLY A 267 12.71 -3.08 14.39
CA GLY A 267 13.63 -4.10 14.89
C GLY A 267 14.26 -3.72 16.23
N ALA A 268 14.69 -2.46 16.37
CA ALA A 268 15.25 -1.95 17.62
C ALA A 268 14.24 -2.01 18.78
N VAL A 269 12.98 -1.60 18.56
CA VAL A 269 11.92 -1.68 19.57
C VAL A 269 11.70 -3.13 20.00
N ASN A 270 11.55 -4.05 19.03
CA ASN A 270 11.31 -5.46 19.32
C ASN A 270 12.48 -6.17 20.02
N LEU A 271 13.72 -5.71 19.84
CA LEU A 271 14.88 -6.22 20.58
C LEU A 271 15.04 -5.56 21.97
N SER A 272 14.48 -4.37 22.16
CA SER A 272 14.63 -3.59 23.40
C SER A 272 13.57 -3.90 24.47
N MET A 273 12.42 -4.46 24.07
CA MET A 273 11.35 -4.83 25.00
C MET A 273 10.57 -6.03 24.49
N ASP A 274 9.96 -6.76 25.43
CA ASP A 274 8.99 -7.79 25.12
C ASP A 274 7.68 -7.15 24.65
N THR A 275 7.53 -7.04 23.34
CA THR A 275 6.36 -6.43 22.71
C THR A 275 5.12 -7.32 22.78
N LEU A 276 5.27 -8.63 23.00
CA LEU A 276 4.15 -9.57 23.06
C LEU A 276 3.37 -9.44 24.38
N HIS A 277 4.08 -9.12 25.47
CA HIS A 277 3.50 -9.00 26.81
C HIS A 277 3.36 -7.54 27.29
N ALA A 278 3.63 -6.57 26.42
CA ALA A 278 3.47 -5.16 26.75
C ALA A 278 2.00 -4.78 27.04
N SER A 279 1.79 -3.96 28.07
CA SER A 279 0.45 -3.43 28.39
C SER A 279 -0.07 -2.53 27.25
N GLN A 280 -1.39 -2.39 27.13
CA GLN A 280 -2.02 -1.54 26.10
C GLN A 280 -1.49 -0.10 26.14
N THR A 281 -1.30 0.47 27.33
CA THR A 281 -0.77 1.82 27.51
C THR A 281 0.69 1.91 27.07
N THR A 282 1.52 0.94 27.47
CA THR A 282 2.92 0.86 27.04
C THR A 282 3.01 0.75 25.53
N ALA A 283 2.25 -0.16 24.92
CA ALA A 283 2.22 -0.35 23.47
C ALA A 283 1.81 0.94 22.74
N PHE A 284 0.80 1.66 23.24
CA PHE A 284 0.37 2.93 22.65
C PHE A 284 1.46 4.01 22.76
N LEU A 285 2.08 4.18 23.92
CA LEU A 285 3.15 5.17 24.12
C LEU A 285 4.37 4.87 23.25
N VAL A 286 4.76 3.60 23.15
CA VAL A 286 5.85 3.14 22.28
C VAL A 286 5.51 3.42 20.82
N LEU A 287 4.28 3.16 20.38
CA LEU A 287 3.84 3.43 19.02
C LEU A 287 3.83 4.93 18.70
N CYS A 288 3.39 5.78 19.64
CA CYS A 288 3.47 7.23 19.51
C CYS A 288 4.93 7.71 19.40
N GLY A 289 5.79 7.28 20.32
CA GLY A 289 7.22 7.63 20.31
C GLY A 289 7.92 7.16 19.03
N TYR A 290 7.65 5.93 18.60
CA TYR A 290 8.12 5.37 17.33
C TYR A 290 7.70 6.23 16.14
N THR A 291 6.41 6.57 16.04
CA THR A 291 5.86 7.35 14.92
C THR A 291 6.45 8.77 14.89
N CYS A 292 6.58 9.43 16.05
CA CYS A 292 7.25 10.73 16.17
C CYS A 292 8.71 10.67 15.74
N THR A 293 9.43 9.61 16.14
CA THR A 293 10.85 9.42 15.80
C THR A 293 11.03 9.23 14.29
N VAL A 294 10.22 8.39 13.66
CA VAL A 294 10.23 8.20 12.20
C VAL A 294 9.91 9.49 11.47
N GLY A 295 8.89 10.24 11.92
CA GLY A 295 8.52 11.53 11.33
C GLY A 295 9.61 12.59 11.47
N GLY A 296 10.24 12.68 12.64
CA GLY A 296 11.38 13.57 12.88
C GLY A 296 12.59 13.21 12.02
N ALA A 297 12.89 11.92 11.89
CA ALA A 297 13.96 11.43 11.01
C ALA A 297 13.69 11.76 9.53
N ALA A 298 12.45 11.67 9.06
CA ALA A 298 12.07 12.04 7.70
C ALA A 298 12.32 13.53 7.43
N LEU A 299 11.94 14.41 8.36
CA LEU A 299 12.17 15.85 8.25
C LEU A 299 13.65 16.22 8.32
N LEU A 300 14.41 15.57 9.20
CA LEU A 300 15.85 15.77 9.31
C LEU A 300 16.56 15.35 8.02
N LEU A 301 16.19 14.20 7.46
CA LEU A 301 16.73 13.69 6.22
C LEU A 301 16.50 14.66 5.05
N ASP A 302 15.28 15.19 4.90
CA ASP A 302 14.97 16.16 3.84
C ASP A 302 15.77 17.46 4.00
N ARG A 303 15.95 17.95 5.24
CA ARG A 303 16.80 19.13 5.52
C ARG A 303 18.27 18.89 5.20
N LEU A 304 18.84 17.75 5.60
CA LEU A 304 20.25 17.44 5.33
C LEU A 304 20.51 17.29 3.83
N LEU A 305 19.67 16.53 3.13
CA LEU A 305 19.84 16.31 1.68
C LEU A 305 19.61 17.57 0.85
N SER A 306 18.69 18.45 1.28
CA SER A 306 18.50 19.75 0.62
C SER A 306 19.71 20.67 0.82
N GLN A 307 20.34 20.69 2.00
CA GLN A 307 21.58 21.42 2.24
C GLN A 307 22.74 20.91 1.36
N PHE A 308 22.93 19.58 1.28
CA PHE A 308 23.94 18.99 0.40
C PHE A 308 23.72 19.33 -1.08
N ARG A 309 22.45 19.33 -1.54
CA ARG A 309 22.13 19.71 -2.92
C ARG A 309 22.44 21.19 -3.20
N GLN A 310 22.22 22.07 -2.24
CA GLN A 310 22.56 23.49 -2.38
C GLN A 310 24.08 23.72 -2.41
N GLN A 311 24.86 22.92 -1.67
CA GLN A 311 26.31 23.00 -1.65
C GLN A 311 26.98 22.32 -2.87
N GLY A 312 26.35 21.29 -3.45
CA GLY A 312 26.85 20.55 -4.61
C GLY A 312 26.35 21.05 -5.98
N GLY A 313 25.51 22.09 -6.01
CA GLY A 313 24.99 22.67 -7.25
C GLY A 313 26.06 23.50 -7.97
N LEU A 314 26.58 22.98 -9.09
CA LEU A 314 27.31 23.78 -10.09
C LEU A 314 26.58 25.10 -10.35
N PRO A 315 27.29 26.25 -10.43
CA PRO A 315 26.67 27.54 -10.60
C PRO A 315 25.81 27.56 -11.87
N ASN A 316 24.61 28.10 -11.70
CA ASN A 316 23.59 28.28 -12.72
C ASN A 316 24.14 29.13 -13.88
N LYS A 317 24.74 28.49 -14.89
CA LYS A 317 25.00 29.10 -16.20
C LYS A 317 23.65 29.29 -16.89
N ASN A 318 22.92 30.34 -16.52
CA ASN A 318 21.92 31.04 -17.32
C ASN A 318 21.37 32.27 -16.56
N LYS A 319 22.28 33.01 -15.91
CA LYS A 319 22.08 34.42 -15.58
C LYS A 319 23.31 35.19 -16.06
N GLN A 320 23.46 35.31 -17.36
CA GLN A 320 24.21 36.40 -17.97
C GLN A 320 23.75 36.57 -19.42
N ASN A 321 23.30 37.80 -19.69
CA ASN A 321 22.78 38.40 -20.92
C ASN A 321 21.29 38.20 -21.19
#